data_AF-A0A1Y1KME8-F1
#
_entry.id   AF-A0A1Y1KME8-F1
#
_cell.length_a   1.000
_cell.length_b   1.000
_cell.length_c   1.000
_cell.angle_alpha   90.00
_cell.angle_beta   90.00
_cell.angle_gamma   90.00
#
_symmetry.space_group_name_H-M   'P 1'
#
loop_
_entity.id
_entity.type
_entity.pdbx_description
1 polymer ?
#
loop_
_entity_poly.entity_id
_entity_poly.type
_entity_poly.pdbx_seq_one_letter_code
_entity_poly.pdbx_strand_id
1 'polypeptide(L)'
;MTEPVASNYYPVTSKILIRDPNEDLEVAVLTDRAQGGTSLNDGEIELMVHRNCLHDDAFGVGESLDEMAFGKRLVARGTHYVIGGSYIKPAKGGKSLAAQERDLAQRKLLQAWTFVAPTNGLSYQEYSSKYVMEYSGLQRALPDNVQILTLEPWYGMNFLLRLEHYLEKNEDPILSQPVTVNLKDLFSAFEILSYRETTLGANQWLDENHHRLSFNESKTAEDLVHRHENDPLWTEGVKRWLRDQTDGNGVNDYNRESHQKKFGSPGNFMVTLNPMEIRTFVIDVKMLKVNNL
;
A
#
# COMPACT_ATOMS: atom_id res chain seq x y z
N MET A 1 -1.02 3.49 -31.75
CA MET A 1 -1.99 4.04 -30.78
C MET A 1 -2.86 5.05 -31.51
N THR A 2 -4.17 5.00 -31.31
CA THR A 2 -5.14 5.88 -32.00
C THR A 2 -5.48 7.14 -31.19
N GLU A 3 -5.33 7.11 -29.86
CA GLU A 3 -5.69 8.20 -28.95
C GLU A 3 -4.48 8.66 -28.13
N PRO A 4 -3.64 9.60 -28.62
CA PRO A 4 -2.34 9.90 -28.03
C PRO A 4 -2.40 10.49 -26.62
N VAL A 5 -3.53 11.06 -26.22
CA VAL A 5 -3.73 11.62 -24.87
C VAL A 5 -4.42 10.59 -23.97
N ALA A 6 -5.63 10.17 -24.35
CA ALA A 6 -6.46 9.33 -23.49
C ALA A 6 -5.82 7.97 -23.18
N SER A 7 -5.01 7.40 -24.08
CA SER A 7 -4.32 6.13 -23.83
C SER A 7 -3.16 6.22 -22.84
N ASN A 8 -2.71 7.44 -22.51
CA ASN A 8 -1.62 7.70 -21.57
C ASN A 8 -2.12 8.14 -20.19
N TYR A 9 -3.43 8.13 -19.98
CA TYR A 9 -4.05 8.37 -18.68
C TYR A 9 -4.12 7.08 -17.88
N TYR A 10 -3.64 7.13 -16.63
CA TYR A 10 -3.64 6.01 -15.70
C TYR A 10 -4.45 6.35 -14.43
N PRO A 11 -5.04 5.36 -13.76
CA PRO A 11 -5.69 5.58 -12.47
C PRO A 11 -4.64 5.91 -11.40
N VAL A 12 -4.75 7.10 -10.82
CA VAL A 12 -3.95 7.57 -9.69
C VAL A 12 -4.81 7.48 -8.43
N THR A 13 -4.58 6.46 -7.61
CA THR A 13 -5.35 6.20 -6.38
C THR A 13 -4.68 6.73 -5.13
N SER A 14 -3.37 6.99 -5.17
CA SER A 14 -2.59 7.46 -4.03
C SER A 14 -1.58 8.54 -4.41
N LYS A 15 -0.75 8.29 -5.43
CA LYS A 15 0.25 9.25 -5.91
C LYS A 15 0.65 9.01 -7.37
N ILE A 16 1.16 10.07 -8.00
CA ILE A 16 1.90 10.04 -9.27
C ILE A 16 3.24 10.76 -9.04
N LEU A 17 4.31 10.28 -9.66
CA LEU A 17 5.64 10.88 -9.52
C LEU A 17 6.43 10.82 -10.81
N ILE A 18 7.39 11.75 -10.94
CA ILE A 18 8.40 11.77 -12.00
C ILE A 18 9.78 11.96 -11.36
N ARG A 19 10.82 11.48 -12.05
CA ARG A 19 12.22 11.59 -11.62
C ARG A 19 13.08 12.14 -12.74
N ASP A 20 14.02 13.00 -12.37
CA ASP A 20 15.19 13.32 -13.18
C ASP A 20 16.42 12.66 -12.54
N PRO A 21 16.93 11.57 -13.12
CA PRO A 21 18.12 10.89 -12.60
C PRO A 21 19.41 11.68 -12.75
N ASN A 22 19.50 12.60 -13.72
CA ASN A 22 20.69 13.40 -13.94
C ASN A 22 20.86 14.45 -12.85
N GLU A 23 19.75 15.00 -12.37
CA GLU A 23 19.70 16.05 -11.35
C GLU A 23 19.44 15.51 -9.92
N ASP A 24 19.27 14.19 -9.75
CA ASP A 24 18.86 13.57 -8.48
C ASP A 24 17.62 14.29 -7.91
N LEU A 25 16.56 14.37 -8.72
CA LEU A 25 15.33 15.06 -8.37
C LEU A 25 14.12 14.16 -8.58
N GLU A 26 13.22 14.15 -7.62
CA GLU A 26 11.91 13.52 -7.70
C GLU A 26 10.85 14.54 -7.28
N VAL A 27 9.72 14.52 -7.97
CA VAL A 27 8.52 15.25 -7.57
C VAL A 27 7.35 14.27 -7.61
N ALA A 28 6.63 14.19 -6.49
CA ALA A 28 5.44 13.40 -6.34
C ALA A 28 4.24 14.29 -5.97
N VAL A 29 3.08 13.94 -6.54
CA VAL A 29 1.78 14.50 -6.20
C VAL A 29 0.93 13.41 -5.58
N LEU A 30 0.56 13.57 -4.32
CA LEU A 30 -0.34 12.69 -3.60
C LEU A 30 -1.77 13.21 -3.71
N THR A 31 -2.71 12.31 -4.00
CA THR A 31 -4.13 12.63 -4.23
C THR A 31 -4.98 12.25 -3.02
N ASP A 32 -5.98 13.08 -2.70
CA ASP A 32 -6.97 12.76 -1.64
C ASP A 32 -8.08 11.78 -2.08
N ARG A 33 -8.11 11.43 -3.36
CA ARG A 33 -9.08 10.52 -4.00
C ARG A 33 -8.53 9.96 -5.30
N ALA A 34 -9.20 8.93 -5.83
CA ALA A 34 -8.88 8.40 -7.16
C ALA A 34 -9.13 9.45 -8.26
N GLN A 35 -8.14 9.64 -9.13
CA GLN A 35 -8.16 10.56 -10.26
C GLN A 35 -7.52 9.90 -11.49
N GLY A 36 -7.75 10.45 -12.68
CA GLY A 36 -6.93 10.13 -13.85
C GLY A 36 -5.69 11.02 -13.86
N GLY A 37 -4.51 10.46 -14.12
CA GLY A 37 -3.27 11.23 -14.23
C GLY A 37 -2.35 10.76 -15.34
N THR A 38 -1.45 11.65 -15.76
CA THR A 38 -0.51 11.39 -16.85
C THR A 38 0.72 12.32 -16.79
N SER A 39 1.69 12.03 -17.64
CA SER A 39 2.87 12.86 -17.96
C SER A 39 2.97 12.88 -19.49
N LEU A 40 2.30 13.82 -20.16
CA LEU A 40 2.24 13.85 -21.63
C LEU A 40 3.52 14.38 -22.26
N ASN A 41 4.21 15.28 -21.56
CA ASN A 41 5.53 15.80 -21.92
C ASN A 41 6.51 15.55 -20.78
N ASP A 42 7.80 15.54 -21.11
CA ASP A 42 8.87 15.39 -20.12
C ASP A 42 8.81 16.51 -19.07
N GLY A 43 8.86 16.12 -17.79
CA GLY A 43 8.84 17.07 -16.68
C GLY A 43 7.44 17.53 -16.24
N GLU A 44 6.37 17.01 -16.84
CA GLU A 44 5.00 17.42 -16.54
C GLU A 44 4.22 16.33 -15.78
N ILE A 45 3.41 16.75 -14.81
CA ILE A 45 2.38 15.91 -14.18
C ILE A 45 1.04 16.60 -14.41
N GLU A 46 0.08 15.86 -14.96
CA GLU A 46 -1.30 16.28 -15.13
C GLU A 46 -2.24 15.37 -14.35
N LEU A 47 -3.25 15.96 -13.69
CA LEU A 47 -4.32 15.26 -12.99
C LEU A 47 -5.67 15.82 -13.42
N MET A 48 -6.56 14.94 -13.87
CA MET A 48 -7.94 15.29 -14.21
C MET A 48 -8.78 15.39 -12.93
N VAL A 49 -8.98 16.62 -12.47
CA VAL A 49 -9.60 16.90 -11.16
C VAL A 49 -11.13 16.77 -11.14
N HIS A 50 -11.79 17.02 -12.27
CA HIS A 50 -13.24 16.91 -12.43
C HIS A 50 -13.62 16.82 -13.90
N ARG A 51 -14.81 16.28 -14.21
CA ARG A 51 -15.29 16.07 -15.58
C ARG A 51 -16.76 16.44 -15.68
N ASN A 52 -17.15 16.96 -16.83
CA ASN A 52 -18.54 17.12 -17.24
C ASN A 52 -18.63 16.72 -18.71
N CYS A 53 -19.48 15.76 -19.03
CA CYS A 53 -19.72 15.27 -20.38
C CYS A 53 -21.20 15.40 -20.68
N LEU A 54 -21.55 16.17 -21.72
CA LEU A 54 -22.94 16.44 -22.12
C LEU A 54 -23.60 15.29 -22.92
N HIS A 55 -22.83 14.23 -23.19
CA HIS A 55 -23.27 13.08 -23.96
C HIS A 55 -22.89 11.79 -23.22
N ASP A 56 -23.77 10.80 -23.31
CA ASP A 56 -23.54 9.42 -22.88
C ASP A 56 -22.50 8.76 -23.80
N ASP A 57 -21.72 7.84 -23.23
CA ASP A 57 -20.66 7.11 -23.92
C ASP A 57 -21.12 5.78 -24.55
N ALA A 58 -22.41 5.47 -24.44
CA ALA A 58 -23.06 4.26 -24.96
C ALA A 58 -22.56 2.93 -24.36
N PHE A 59 -21.98 2.96 -23.15
CA PHE A 59 -21.57 1.74 -22.43
C PHE A 59 -22.61 1.21 -21.42
N GLY A 60 -23.83 1.78 -21.43
CA GLY A 60 -25.01 1.17 -20.81
C GLY A 60 -25.61 1.92 -19.61
N VAL A 61 -24.99 3.02 -19.17
CA VAL A 61 -25.58 3.88 -18.13
C VAL A 61 -26.78 4.66 -18.68
N GLY A 62 -26.69 5.17 -19.91
CA GLY A 62 -27.79 5.85 -20.58
C GLY A 62 -28.01 7.30 -20.11
N GLU A 63 -27.01 7.90 -19.47
CA GLU A 63 -27.04 9.25 -18.92
C GLU A 63 -25.70 9.95 -19.17
N SER A 64 -25.75 11.25 -19.45
CA SER A 64 -24.57 12.10 -19.56
C SER A 64 -23.96 12.36 -18.17
N LEU A 65 -22.63 12.47 -18.07
CA LEU A 65 -21.95 12.87 -16.84
C LEU A 65 -22.09 14.40 -16.59
N ASP A 66 -23.26 14.84 -16.12
CA ASP A 66 -23.56 16.25 -15.77
C ASP A 66 -24.18 16.34 -14.37
N GLU A 67 -23.36 16.11 -13.34
CA GLU A 67 -23.80 16.07 -11.94
C GLU A 67 -24.29 17.43 -11.42
N MET A 68 -25.39 17.43 -10.66
CA MET A 68 -26.04 18.63 -10.13
C MET A 68 -26.20 18.56 -8.59
N ALA A 69 -26.02 19.69 -7.91
CA ALA A 69 -26.32 19.88 -6.50
C ALA A 69 -27.05 21.22 -6.28
N PHE A 70 -28.16 21.20 -5.52
CA PHE A 70 -28.98 22.39 -5.22
C PHE A 70 -29.41 23.21 -6.46
N GLY A 71 -29.72 22.51 -7.57
CA GLY A 71 -30.15 23.13 -8.83
C GLY A 71 -29.03 23.81 -9.63
N LYS A 72 -27.75 23.53 -9.30
CA LYS A 72 -26.57 24.01 -10.01
C LYS A 72 -25.61 22.86 -10.31
N ARG A 73 -24.68 23.04 -11.24
CA ARG A 73 -23.63 22.05 -11.50
C ARG A 73 -22.81 21.78 -10.24
N LEU A 74 -22.45 20.52 -10.04
CA LEU A 74 -21.68 20.07 -8.90
C LEU A 74 -20.33 20.79 -8.84
N VAL A 75 -19.92 21.14 -7.62
CA VAL A 75 -18.58 21.65 -7.33
C VAL A 75 -17.92 20.66 -6.38
N ALA A 76 -16.92 19.93 -6.88
CA ALA A 76 -16.07 19.08 -6.07
C ALA A 76 -14.90 19.88 -5.48
N ARG A 77 -14.61 19.68 -4.20
CA ARG A 77 -13.40 20.18 -3.55
C ARG A 77 -12.49 18.99 -3.25
N GLY A 78 -11.24 19.09 -3.68
CA GLY A 78 -10.18 18.13 -3.39
C GLY A 78 -8.91 18.81 -2.90
N THR A 79 -7.98 18.00 -2.40
CA THR A 79 -6.65 18.42 -1.97
C THR A 79 -5.59 17.56 -2.63
N HIS A 80 -4.50 18.21 -3.06
CA HIS A 80 -3.29 17.57 -3.55
C HIS A 80 -2.12 17.96 -2.67
N TYR A 81 -1.22 17.03 -2.40
CA TYR A 81 0.01 17.30 -1.66
C TYR A 81 1.19 17.09 -2.59
N VAL A 82 2.06 18.11 -2.71
CA VAL A 82 3.25 18.05 -3.54
C VAL A 82 4.46 17.91 -2.62
N ILE A 83 5.30 16.94 -2.91
CA ILE A 83 6.57 16.71 -2.24
C ILE A 83 7.63 16.47 -3.30
N GLY A 84 8.84 16.96 -3.05
CA GLY A 84 9.95 16.75 -3.98
C GLY A 84 11.29 17.06 -3.34
N GLY A 85 12.33 16.54 -3.96
CA GLY A 85 13.70 16.63 -3.48
C GLY A 85 14.56 15.52 -4.05
N SER A 86 15.70 15.29 -3.42
CA SER A 86 16.60 14.23 -3.85
C SER A 86 16.11 12.85 -3.43
N TYR A 87 16.09 11.92 -4.38
CA TYR A 87 15.61 10.56 -4.19
C TYR A 87 16.73 9.57 -3.88
N ILE A 88 17.99 9.94 -4.15
CA ILE A 88 19.17 9.14 -3.80
C ILE A 88 19.71 9.54 -2.44
N LYS A 89 19.84 10.85 -2.18
CA LYS A 89 20.43 11.36 -0.93
C LYS A 89 19.32 11.76 0.03
N PRO A 90 19.09 11.01 1.12
CA PRO A 90 18.21 11.49 2.17
C PRO A 90 18.75 12.81 2.73
N ALA A 91 17.86 13.69 3.16
CA ALA A 91 18.26 14.84 3.97
C ALA A 91 19.10 14.32 5.16
N LYS A 92 20.20 15.00 5.51
CA LYS A 92 21.21 14.50 6.47
C LYS A 92 20.57 13.85 7.71
N GLY A 93 20.69 12.53 7.84
CA GLY A 93 20.20 11.74 8.98
C GLY A 93 18.69 11.50 9.04
N GLY A 94 17.94 11.85 8.00
CA GLY A 94 16.49 11.67 7.90
C GLY A 94 16.06 10.47 7.06
N LYS A 95 14.73 10.25 7.02
CA LYS A 95 14.06 9.29 6.14
C LYS A 95 14.33 9.62 4.66
N SER A 96 14.40 8.61 3.80
CA SER A 96 14.40 8.80 2.35
C SER A 96 13.17 9.58 1.88
N LEU A 97 13.21 10.15 0.67
CA LEU A 97 12.06 10.83 0.09
C LEU A 97 10.85 9.89 -0.03
N ALA A 98 11.06 8.66 -0.50
CA ALA A 98 10.02 7.64 -0.56
C ALA A 98 9.40 7.33 0.82
N ALA A 99 10.20 7.26 1.88
CA ALA A 99 9.68 7.05 3.24
C ALA A 99 8.91 8.27 3.77
N GLN A 100 9.31 9.49 3.42
CA GLN A 100 8.55 10.71 3.73
C GLN A 100 7.22 10.76 2.96
N GLU A 101 7.22 10.40 1.68
CA GLU A 101 6.02 10.28 0.86
C GLU A 101 5.03 9.28 1.46
N ARG A 102 5.51 8.12 1.90
CA ARG A 102 4.68 7.06 2.48
C ARG A 102 4.09 7.49 3.82
N ASP A 103 4.89 8.12 4.70
CA ASP A 103 4.40 8.70 5.95
C ASP A 103 3.35 9.79 5.70
N LEU A 104 3.59 10.69 4.74
CA LEU A 104 2.62 11.71 4.36
C LEU A 104 1.31 11.09 3.85
N ALA A 105 1.40 10.11 2.93
CA ALA A 105 0.24 9.42 2.40
C ALA A 105 -0.61 8.78 3.51
N GLN A 106 0.02 8.06 4.45
CA GLN A 106 -0.68 7.44 5.57
C GLN A 106 -1.33 8.47 6.49
N ARG A 107 -0.64 9.56 6.85
CA ARG A 107 -1.21 10.63 7.70
C ARG A 107 -2.41 11.33 7.06
N LYS A 108 -2.48 11.37 5.73
CA LYS A 108 -3.60 11.99 5.00
C LYS A 108 -4.76 11.03 4.79
N LEU A 109 -4.47 9.78 4.45
CA LEU A 109 -5.50 8.74 4.35
C LEU A 109 -6.15 8.44 5.71
N LEU A 110 -5.37 8.47 6.79
CA LEU A 110 -5.78 8.15 8.16
C LEU A 110 -5.74 9.39 9.06
N GLN A 111 -6.24 10.51 8.55
CA GLN A 111 -6.29 11.74 9.32
C GLN A 111 -7.14 11.55 10.59
N ALA A 112 -6.66 12.11 11.70
CA ALA A 112 -7.36 12.08 12.98
C ALA A 112 -8.78 12.65 12.87
N TRP A 113 -9.75 11.94 13.43
CA TRP A 113 -11.13 12.41 13.48
C TRP A 113 -11.27 13.50 14.52
N THR A 114 -11.85 14.63 14.11
CA THR A 114 -12.12 15.75 15.01
C THR A 114 -13.55 15.61 15.54
N PHE A 115 -13.67 15.49 16.85
CA PHE A 115 -14.95 15.47 17.54
C PHE A 115 -15.13 16.76 18.32
N VAL A 116 -16.36 17.28 18.33
CA VAL A 116 -16.73 18.47 19.11
C VAL A 116 -17.89 18.10 20.03
N ALA A 117 -17.82 18.56 21.28
CA ALA A 117 -18.87 18.36 22.28
C ALA A 117 -19.11 19.66 23.04
N PRO A 118 -20.36 19.97 23.43
CA PRO A 118 -20.64 21.13 24.26
C PRO A 118 -20.02 20.94 25.65
N THR A 119 -19.40 21.98 26.19
CA THR A 119 -18.84 21.97 27.55
C THR A 119 -19.90 22.10 28.65
N ASN A 120 -21.16 22.36 28.27
CA ASN A 120 -22.28 22.58 29.19
C ASN A 120 -22.00 23.64 30.27
N GLY A 121 -21.23 24.67 29.91
CA GLY A 121 -20.89 25.79 30.81
C GLY A 121 -19.68 25.53 31.73
N LEU A 122 -19.03 24.36 31.65
CA LEU A 122 -17.82 24.08 32.40
C LEU A 122 -16.64 24.89 31.86
N SER A 123 -15.82 25.43 32.77
CA SER A 123 -14.49 25.94 32.44
C SER A 123 -13.55 24.80 32.04
N TYR A 124 -12.42 25.14 31.41
CA TYR A 124 -11.39 24.16 31.06
C TYR A 124 -10.91 23.35 32.28
N GLN A 125 -10.68 24.02 33.42
CA GLN A 125 -10.20 23.38 34.64
C GLN A 125 -11.22 22.37 35.17
N GLU A 126 -12.50 22.76 35.24
CA GLU A 126 -13.58 21.85 35.68
C GLU A 126 -13.73 20.66 34.73
N TYR A 127 -13.70 20.89 33.42
CA TYR A 127 -13.78 19.82 32.41
C TYR A 127 -12.60 18.85 32.55
N SER A 128 -11.37 19.37 32.60
CA SER A 128 -10.15 18.55 32.70
C SER A 128 -10.07 17.74 34.00
N SER A 129 -10.70 18.22 35.08
CA SER A 129 -10.77 17.48 36.34
C SER A 129 -11.80 16.35 36.34
N LYS A 130 -12.81 16.43 35.45
CA LYS A 130 -13.92 15.47 35.34
C LYS A 130 -13.71 14.41 34.29
N TYR A 131 -12.97 14.73 33.23
CA TYR A 131 -12.85 13.88 32.05
C TYR A 131 -11.40 13.54 31.76
N VAL A 132 -11.21 12.35 31.17
CA VAL A 132 -9.90 11.92 30.65
C VAL A 132 -9.57 12.76 29.42
N MET A 133 -8.51 13.55 29.52
CA MET A 133 -8.09 14.47 28.45
C MET A 133 -7.16 13.82 27.41
N GLU A 134 -6.63 12.64 27.70
CA GLU A 134 -5.73 11.90 26.83
C GLU A 134 -5.93 10.39 27.01
N TYR A 135 -5.98 9.67 25.90
CA TYR A 135 -6.04 8.21 25.88
C TYR A 135 -5.10 7.67 24.79
N SER A 136 -4.31 6.65 25.14
CA SER A 136 -3.53 5.87 24.17
C SER A 136 -3.95 4.41 24.22
N GLY A 137 -4.35 3.87 23.07
CA GLY A 137 -4.65 2.44 22.91
C GLY A 137 -3.42 1.54 22.88
N LEU A 138 -2.25 2.11 22.63
CA LEU A 138 -0.96 1.41 22.58
C LEU A 138 -0.10 1.79 23.79
N GLN A 139 0.53 0.80 24.41
CA GLN A 139 1.52 0.99 25.49
C GLN A 139 2.87 1.48 24.96
N ARG A 140 3.13 1.26 23.66
CA ARG A 140 4.37 1.62 22.98
C ARG A 140 4.09 1.88 21.51
N ALA A 141 4.87 2.76 20.90
CA ALA A 141 4.79 3.00 19.46
C ALA A 141 5.16 1.73 18.66
N LEU A 142 4.53 1.58 17.51
CA LEU A 142 4.98 0.63 16.50
C LEU A 142 6.25 1.16 15.82
N PRO A 143 7.09 0.28 15.26
CA PRO A 143 8.18 0.71 14.39
C PRO A 143 7.67 1.60 13.25
N ASP A 144 8.46 2.57 12.84
CA ASP A 144 8.13 3.55 11.80
C ASP A 144 7.77 2.95 10.44
N ASN A 145 8.02 1.66 10.20
CA ASN A 145 7.68 0.95 8.97
C ASN A 145 6.50 -0.02 9.13
N VAL A 146 5.82 -0.02 10.29
CA VAL A 146 4.69 -0.92 10.59
C VAL A 146 3.43 -0.13 10.95
N GLN A 147 2.30 -0.60 10.43
CA GLN A 147 0.97 -0.08 10.74
C GLN A 147 0.01 -1.18 11.16
N ILE A 148 -0.91 -0.88 12.09
CA ILE A 148 -2.13 -1.67 12.29
C ILE A 148 -3.11 -1.28 11.18
N LEU A 149 -3.24 -2.14 10.18
CA LEU A 149 -4.17 -1.95 9.07
C LEU A 149 -5.61 -2.28 9.49
N THR A 150 -5.78 -3.25 10.39
CA THR A 150 -7.10 -3.63 10.91
C THR A 150 -6.99 -4.08 12.35
N LEU A 151 -7.92 -3.62 13.19
CA LEU A 151 -8.23 -4.19 14.48
C LEU A 151 -9.76 -4.18 14.62
N GLU A 152 -10.39 -5.33 14.40
CA GLU A 152 -11.86 -5.44 14.40
C GLU A 152 -12.35 -6.66 15.20
N PRO A 153 -13.52 -6.59 15.84
CA PRO A 153 -14.15 -7.78 16.42
C PRO A 153 -14.40 -8.85 15.35
N TRP A 154 -14.16 -10.11 15.68
CA TRP A 154 -14.37 -11.22 14.74
C TRP A 154 -15.52 -12.14 15.18
N TYR A 155 -15.31 -12.95 16.22
CA TYR A 155 -16.35 -13.79 16.80
C TYR A 155 -16.12 -13.97 18.30
N GLY A 156 -17.16 -13.79 19.11
CA GLY A 156 -17.04 -13.87 20.58
C GLY A 156 -16.12 -12.77 21.12
N MET A 157 -15.06 -13.17 21.84
CA MET A 157 -14.04 -12.26 22.40
C MET A 157 -12.77 -12.20 21.56
N ASN A 158 -12.85 -12.62 20.30
CA ASN A 158 -11.69 -12.65 19.41
C ASN A 158 -11.70 -11.44 18.48
N PHE A 159 -10.50 -10.98 18.14
CA PHE A 159 -10.31 -9.86 17.22
C PHE A 159 -9.50 -10.32 16.01
N LEU A 160 -9.74 -9.66 14.89
CA LEU A 160 -8.89 -9.74 13.72
C LEU A 160 -7.89 -8.59 13.75
N LEU A 161 -6.60 -8.94 13.73
CA LEU A 161 -5.48 -8.02 13.69
C LEU A 161 -4.74 -8.15 12.36
N ARG A 162 -4.64 -7.07 11.61
CA ARG A 162 -3.75 -6.98 10.43
C ARG A 162 -2.61 -6.02 10.71
N LEU A 163 -1.39 -6.51 10.53
CA LEU A 163 -0.19 -5.69 10.53
C LEU A 163 0.36 -5.61 9.12
N GLU A 164 0.74 -4.40 8.72
CA GLU A 164 1.29 -4.09 7.41
C GLU A 164 2.67 -3.48 7.54
N HIS A 165 3.61 -3.93 6.71
CA HIS A 165 4.83 -3.20 6.41
C HIS A 165 4.62 -2.37 5.14
N TYR A 166 4.41 -1.06 5.31
CA TYR A 166 3.88 -0.22 4.22
C TYR A 166 4.95 0.34 3.27
N LEU A 167 6.23 0.04 3.52
CA LEU A 167 7.35 0.35 2.65
C LEU A 167 7.74 -0.84 1.77
N GLU A 168 8.15 -0.53 0.55
CA GLU A 168 8.69 -1.46 -0.43
C GLU A 168 10.19 -1.67 -0.26
N LYS A 169 10.70 -2.77 -0.84
CA LYS A 169 12.13 -3.06 -0.87
C LYS A 169 12.88 -1.90 -1.53
N ASN A 170 13.97 -1.48 -0.92
CA ASN A 170 14.86 -0.41 -1.39
C ASN A 170 14.26 1.01 -1.42
N GLU A 171 13.09 1.28 -0.82
CA GLU A 171 12.59 2.66 -0.67
C GLU A 171 13.38 3.45 0.38
N ASP A 172 13.85 2.80 1.45
CA ASP A 172 14.67 3.41 2.49
C ASP A 172 15.74 2.41 2.98
N PRO A 173 17.01 2.83 3.19
CA PRO A 173 18.08 1.92 3.58
C PRO A 173 17.84 1.20 4.91
N ILE A 174 17.08 1.81 5.83
CA ILE A 174 16.82 1.29 7.18
C ILE A 174 15.38 0.78 7.28
N LEU A 175 14.41 1.58 6.85
CA LEU A 175 12.98 1.29 7.04
C LEU A 175 12.42 0.26 6.05
N SER A 176 13.12 -0.03 4.94
CA SER A 176 12.77 -1.13 4.01
C SER A 176 13.39 -2.47 4.39
N GLN A 177 13.85 -2.65 5.64
CA GLN A 177 14.35 -3.93 6.14
C GLN A 177 13.28 -4.69 6.92
N PRO A 178 13.35 -6.04 6.99
CA PRO A 178 12.44 -6.81 7.82
C PRO A 178 12.43 -6.34 9.28
N VAL A 179 11.25 -6.25 9.86
CA VAL A 179 11.05 -5.71 11.21
C VAL A 179 10.23 -6.69 12.04
N THR A 180 10.55 -6.82 13.33
CA THR A 180 9.84 -7.71 14.24
C THR A 180 9.10 -6.92 15.31
N VAL A 181 7.82 -7.21 15.47
CA VAL A 181 6.91 -6.58 16.41
C VAL A 181 6.57 -7.55 17.54
N ASN A 182 6.73 -7.11 18.78
CA ASN A 182 6.30 -7.86 19.96
C ASN A 182 4.84 -7.56 20.32
N LEU A 183 3.91 -8.46 20.05
CA LEU A 183 2.49 -8.28 20.37
C LEU A 183 2.19 -8.35 21.86
N LYS A 184 3.12 -8.86 22.68
CA LYS A 184 2.95 -8.91 24.13
C LYS A 184 2.88 -7.49 24.69
N ASP A 185 1.88 -7.25 25.53
CA ASP A 185 1.65 -5.98 26.22
C ASP A 185 1.60 -4.76 25.27
N LEU A 186 1.26 -4.96 23.99
CA LEU A 186 1.20 -3.89 23.00
C LEU A 186 0.01 -2.94 23.23
N PHE A 187 -1.14 -3.51 23.61
CA PHE A 187 -2.39 -2.77 23.80
C PHE A 187 -2.61 -2.42 25.27
N SER A 188 -3.15 -1.23 25.54
CA SER A 188 -3.42 -0.75 26.90
C SER A 188 -4.75 -1.27 27.45
N ALA A 189 -5.71 -1.58 26.57
CA ALA A 189 -7.07 -1.99 26.95
C ALA A 189 -7.22 -3.50 27.19
N PHE A 190 -6.34 -4.32 26.62
CA PHE A 190 -6.44 -5.78 26.69
C PHE A 190 -5.07 -6.45 26.53
N GLU A 191 -4.96 -7.67 27.04
CA GLU A 191 -3.81 -8.54 26.86
C GLU A 191 -4.11 -9.57 25.76
N ILE A 192 -3.16 -9.81 24.85
CA ILE A 192 -3.27 -10.88 23.86
C ILE A 192 -2.85 -12.20 24.52
N LEU A 193 -3.77 -13.15 24.61
CA LEU A 193 -3.54 -14.47 25.19
C LEU A 193 -2.95 -15.44 24.17
N SER A 194 -3.43 -15.35 22.92
CA SER A 194 -3.04 -16.23 21.83
C SER A 194 -3.23 -15.51 20.50
N TYR A 195 -2.54 -15.96 19.45
CA TYR A 195 -2.76 -15.51 18.08
C TYR A 195 -2.58 -16.67 17.10
N ARG A 196 -3.39 -16.71 16.04
CA ARG A 196 -3.26 -17.67 14.93
C ARG A 196 -3.36 -16.94 13.60
N GLU A 197 -2.42 -17.23 12.70
CA GLU A 197 -2.34 -16.57 11.39
C GLU A 197 -3.33 -17.18 10.38
N THR A 198 -3.88 -16.32 9.54
CA THR A 198 -4.87 -16.67 8.51
C THR A 198 -4.49 -16.03 7.17
N THR A 199 -5.13 -16.47 6.09
CA THR A 199 -5.11 -15.78 4.80
C THR A 199 -5.58 -14.33 4.92
N LEU A 200 -5.30 -13.49 3.92
CA LEU A 200 -5.69 -12.08 3.94
C LEU A 200 -7.21 -11.87 4.14
N GLY A 201 -8.01 -12.76 3.54
CA GLY A 201 -9.47 -12.79 3.66
C GLY A 201 -10.00 -13.35 4.98
N ALA A 202 -9.13 -13.76 5.91
CA ALA A 202 -9.49 -14.29 7.23
C ALA A 202 -10.43 -15.52 7.21
N ASN A 203 -10.41 -16.29 6.13
CA ASN A 203 -11.35 -17.39 5.88
C ASN A 203 -10.69 -18.78 5.88
N GLN A 204 -9.36 -18.84 5.99
CA GLN A 204 -8.60 -20.08 6.03
C GLN A 204 -7.35 -19.90 6.89
N TRP A 205 -7.02 -20.89 7.70
CA TRP A 205 -5.79 -20.87 8.48
C TRP A 205 -4.58 -20.95 7.56
N LEU A 206 -3.55 -20.13 7.81
CA LEU A 206 -2.41 -20.04 6.89
C LEU A 206 -1.61 -21.35 6.85
N ASP A 207 -1.52 -22.02 7.99
CA ASP A 207 -0.91 -23.33 8.15
C ASP A 207 -1.70 -24.46 7.48
N GLU A 208 -2.94 -24.21 7.04
CA GLU A 208 -3.75 -25.17 6.28
C GLU A 208 -3.79 -24.82 4.77
N ASN A 209 -3.20 -23.69 4.38
CA ASN A 209 -3.16 -23.21 3.00
C ASN A 209 -1.95 -23.76 2.22
N HIS A 210 -1.90 -25.08 2.06
CA HIS A 210 -0.77 -25.77 1.43
C HIS A 210 -0.83 -25.87 -0.10
N HIS A 211 -2.00 -25.63 -0.70
CA HIS A 211 -2.26 -25.97 -2.09
C HIS A 211 -2.17 -24.74 -2.99
N ARG A 212 -0.94 -24.29 -3.27
CA ARG A 212 -0.71 -23.34 -4.36
C ARG A 212 -0.56 -24.10 -5.67
N LEU A 213 -1.30 -23.67 -6.69
CA LEU A 213 -1.09 -24.18 -8.05
C LEU A 213 0.33 -23.85 -8.49
N SER A 214 1.01 -24.85 -9.04
CA SER A 214 2.30 -24.67 -9.69
C SER A 214 2.07 -24.50 -11.17
N PHE A 215 2.54 -23.37 -11.71
CA PHE A 215 2.48 -23.09 -13.13
C PHE A 215 3.87 -23.30 -13.73
N ASN A 216 3.93 -23.94 -14.89
CA ASN A 216 5.16 -23.97 -15.69
C ASN A 216 5.28 -22.59 -16.34
N GLU A 217 6.06 -21.72 -15.71
CA GLU A 217 6.39 -20.40 -16.25
C GLU A 217 7.46 -20.57 -17.34
N SER A 218 7.16 -20.14 -18.55
CA SER A 218 8.14 -19.88 -19.59
C SER A 218 9.05 -18.76 -19.11
N LYS A 219 10.32 -19.06 -18.82
CA LYS A 219 11.26 -18.08 -18.24
C LYS A 219 11.86 -17.18 -19.30
N THR A 220 11.80 -17.63 -20.55
CA THR A 220 12.31 -16.90 -21.71
C THR A 220 11.25 -16.83 -22.80
N ALA A 221 11.38 -15.90 -23.74
CA ALA A 221 10.45 -15.79 -24.87
C ALA A 221 10.48 -17.05 -25.75
N GLU A 222 11.61 -17.75 -25.75
CA GLU A 222 11.88 -19.03 -26.40
C GLU A 222 11.08 -20.18 -25.79
N ASP A 223 10.70 -20.07 -24.51
CA ASP A 223 9.87 -21.07 -23.83
C ASP A 223 8.37 -20.91 -24.17
N LEU A 224 7.95 -19.78 -24.75
CA LEU A 224 6.57 -19.54 -25.23
C LEU A 224 6.34 -20.05 -26.66
N VAL A 225 7.40 -20.55 -27.27
CA VAL A 225 7.47 -20.90 -28.66
C VAL A 225 7.33 -22.42 -28.78
N HIS A 226 6.21 -22.88 -29.35
CA HIS A 226 6.01 -24.29 -29.61
C HIS A 226 7.02 -24.78 -30.67
N ARG A 227 7.92 -25.70 -30.29
CA ARG A 227 8.85 -26.34 -31.22
C ARG A 227 8.08 -27.15 -32.26
N HIS A 228 7.80 -26.56 -33.41
CA HIS A 228 7.43 -27.32 -34.60
C HIS A 228 8.71 -27.77 -35.31
N GLU A 229 9.33 -28.85 -34.82
CA GLU A 229 10.58 -29.41 -35.39
C GLU A 229 10.44 -29.84 -36.86
N ASN A 230 9.20 -29.94 -37.37
CA ASN A 230 8.90 -30.35 -38.74
C ASN A 230 8.49 -29.19 -39.68
N ASP A 231 8.56 -27.93 -39.24
CA ASP A 231 8.30 -26.77 -40.10
C ASP A 231 9.63 -26.10 -40.56
N PRO A 232 9.97 -26.14 -41.86
CA PRO A 232 11.19 -25.52 -42.38
C PRO A 232 11.23 -24.00 -42.20
N LEU A 233 10.08 -23.32 -42.27
CA LEU A 233 9.96 -21.86 -42.13
C LEU A 233 10.18 -21.44 -40.67
N TRP A 234 9.70 -22.26 -39.73
CA TRP A 234 9.96 -22.12 -38.30
C TRP A 234 11.46 -22.18 -37.98
N THR A 235 12.16 -23.15 -38.58
CA THR A 235 13.60 -23.36 -38.35
C THR A 235 14.47 -22.21 -38.86
N GLU A 236 14.11 -21.58 -39.99
CA GLU A 236 14.78 -20.36 -40.46
C GLU A 236 14.48 -19.13 -39.61
N GLY A 237 13.22 -18.96 -39.17
CA GLY A 237 12.82 -17.85 -38.31
C GLY A 237 13.57 -17.81 -36.98
N VAL A 238 13.72 -18.97 -36.33
CA VAL A 238 14.48 -19.11 -35.07
C VAL A 238 15.98 -18.88 -35.29
N LYS A 239 16.56 -19.40 -36.38
CA LYS A 239 17.98 -19.17 -36.70
C LYS A 239 18.31 -17.71 -37.00
N ARG A 240 17.34 -16.95 -37.55
CA ARG A 240 17.46 -15.51 -37.77
C ARG A 240 17.40 -14.76 -36.44
N TRP A 241 16.45 -15.12 -35.58
CA TRP A 241 16.27 -14.49 -34.26
C TRP A 241 17.46 -14.72 -33.32
N LEU A 242 18.02 -15.94 -33.26
CA LEU A 242 19.22 -16.26 -32.46
C LEU A 242 20.48 -15.54 -32.95
N ARG A 243 20.56 -15.19 -34.24
CA ARG A 243 21.70 -14.48 -34.81
C ARG A 243 21.71 -12.99 -34.42
N ASP A 244 20.55 -12.43 -34.09
CA ASP A 244 20.40 -11.03 -33.67
C ASP A 244 20.63 -10.84 -32.15
N GLN A 245 20.71 -11.91 -31.36
CA GLN A 245 20.93 -11.84 -29.90
C GLN A 245 22.39 -12.00 -29.43
N THR A 246 23.33 -12.32 -30.33
CA THR A 246 24.75 -12.48 -29.95
C THR A 246 25.50 -11.16 -29.74
N ASP A 247 24.87 -10.01 -29.93
CA ASP A 247 25.43 -8.68 -29.66
C ASP A 247 24.72 -8.02 -28.45
N GLY A 248 24.91 -8.58 -27.25
CA GLY A 248 24.35 -8.00 -26.03
C GLY A 248 24.75 -8.74 -24.75
N ASN A 249 25.62 -8.10 -23.96
CA ASN A 249 26.16 -8.60 -22.70
C ASN A 249 25.13 -9.22 -21.73
N GLY A 250 25.46 -10.42 -21.25
CA GLY A 250 25.35 -10.89 -19.86
C GLY A 250 24.02 -10.66 -19.13
N VAL A 251 23.12 -11.64 -19.20
CA VAL A 251 21.97 -11.75 -18.29
C VAL A 251 22.46 -12.18 -16.91
N ASN A 252 22.33 -11.30 -15.92
CA ASN A 252 22.57 -11.59 -14.51
C ASN A 252 21.52 -12.57 -13.97
N ASP A 253 22.02 -13.60 -13.31
CA ASP A 253 21.26 -14.66 -12.65
C ASP A 253 20.52 -14.07 -11.43
N TYR A 254 19.19 -13.91 -11.54
CA TYR A 254 18.35 -13.56 -10.40
C TYR A 254 18.20 -14.78 -9.50
N ASN A 255 19.08 -14.88 -8.50
CA ASN A 255 18.94 -15.80 -7.38
C ASN A 255 17.60 -15.56 -6.68
N ARG A 256 16.62 -16.46 -6.89
CA ARG A 256 15.43 -16.57 -6.04
C ARG A 256 15.91 -17.15 -4.70
N GLU A 257 16.16 -16.29 -3.73
CA GLU A 257 16.24 -16.72 -2.33
C GLU A 257 14.90 -17.36 -1.95
N SER A 258 14.95 -18.65 -1.62
CA SER A 258 13.84 -19.35 -0.99
C SER A 258 13.65 -18.77 0.41
N HIS A 259 12.77 -17.77 0.53
CA HIS A 259 12.29 -17.32 1.82
C HIS A 259 11.47 -18.46 2.46
N GLN A 260 12.16 -19.33 3.20
CA GLN A 260 11.54 -20.16 4.22
C GLN A 260 10.86 -19.21 5.21
N LYS A 261 9.53 -19.07 5.10
CA LYS A 261 8.72 -18.45 6.14
C LYS A 261 8.94 -19.25 7.42
N LYS A 262 9.77 -18.74 8.32
CA LYS A 262 9.82 -19.21 9.70
C LYS A 262 8.50 -18.85 10.34
N PHE A 263 7.61 -19.84 10.43
CA PHE A 263 6.42 -19.74 11.24
C PHE A 263 6.84 -19.45 12.68
N GLY A 264 6.23 -18.44 13.29
CA GLY A 264 6.48 -18.10 14.69
C GLY A 264 6.17 -19.31 15.56
N SER A 265 7.14 -19.76 16.35
CA SER A 265 6.90 -20.80 17.34
C SER A 265 5.79 -20.34 18.30
N PRO A 266 4.88 -21.23 18.74
CA PRO A 266 3.71 -20.90 19.59
C PRO A 266 3.98 -20.29 20.98
N GLY A 267 5.18 -19.77 21.25
CA GLY A 267 5.58 -19.24 22.56
C GLY A 267 6.23 -17.86 22.54
N ASN A 268 6.45 -17.26 21.36
CA ASN A 268 6.97 -15.89 21.29
C ASN A 268 5.96 -15.02 20.54
N PHE A 269 5.45 -13.97 21.17
CA PHE A 269 4.52 -12.99 20.59
C PHE A 269 5.19 -12.10 19.54
N MET A 270 6.17 -12.63 18.81
CA MET A 270 7.02 -11.91 17.88
C MET A 270 6.56 -12.16 16.46
N VAL A 271 6.12 -11.10 15.79
CA VAL A 271 5.68 -11.13 14.40
C VAL A 271 6.69 -10.36 13.55
N THR A 272 7.38 -11.07 12.66
CA THR A 272 8.26 -10.45 11.66
C THR A 272 7.47 -10.12 10.40
N LEU A 273 7.65 -8.92 9.86
CA LEU A 273 7.08 -8.45 8.60
C LEU A 273 8.22 -8.10 7.66
N ASN A 274 8.14 -8.60 6.42
CA ASN A 274 9.01 -8.17 5.33
C ASN A 274 8.41 -6.96 4.59
N PRO A 275 9.17 -6.24 3.77
CA PRO A 275 8.64 -5.17 2.93
C PRO A 275 7.40 -5.58 2.14
N MET A 276 6.39 -4.71 2.11
CA MET A 276 5.06 -4.93 1.51
C MET A 276 4.24 -6.10 2.09
N GLU A 277 4.66 -6.72 3.20
CA GLU A 277 3.92 -7.84 3.77
C GLU A 277 2.76 -7.35 4.64
N ILE A 278 1.57 -7.91 4.39
CA ILE A 278 0.42 -7.83 5.28
C ILE A 278 0.21 -9.20 5.90
N ARG A 279 0.25 -9.27 7.23
CA ARG A 279 -0.02 -10.50 8.00
C ARG A 279 -1.31 -10.34 8.78
N THR A 280 -2.16 -11.36 8.70
CA THR A 280 -3.52 -11.36 9.28
C THR A 280 -3.60 -12.40 10.38
N PHE A 281 -4.04 -11.99 11.56
CA PHE A 281 -4.12 -12.85 12.74
C PHE A 281 -5.51 -12.78 13.36
N VAL A 282 -6.01 -13.91 13.80
CA VAL A 282 -7.05 -13.96 14.83
C VAL A 282 -6.34 -13.94 16.18
N ILE A 283 -6.75 -13.05 17.06
CA ILE A 283 -6.20 -12.91 18.41
C ILE A 283 -7.27 -13.18 19.47
N ASP A 284 -6.92 -13.98 20.47
CA ASP A 284 -7.72 -14.15 21.68
C ASP A 284 -7.25 -13.12 22.70
N VAL A 285 -8.18 -12.39 23.33
CA VAL A 285 -7.83 -11.31 24.25
C VAL A 285 -8.47 -11.45 25.62
N LYS A 286 -7.81 -10.90 26.62
CA LYS A 286 -8.34 -10.67 27.96
C LYS A 286 -8.44 -9.17 28.21
N MET A 287 -9.66 -8.70 28.42
CA MET A 287 -9.89 -7.28 28.77
C MET A 287 -9.21 -6.95 30.09
N LEU A 288 -8.46 -5.85 30.10
CA LEU A 288 -7.90 -5.29 31.31
C LEU A 288 -8.97 -4.44 31.98
N LYS A 289 -9.04 -4.48 33.32
CA LYS A 289 -9.88 -3.54 34.06
C LYS A 289 -9.31 -2.14 33.82
N VAL A 290 -10.00 -1.35 33.02
CA VAL A 290 -9.72 0.08 32.93
C VAL A 290 -10.14 0.67 34.27
N ASN A 291 -9.18 0.98 35.13
CA ASN A 291 -9.45 1.70 36.36
C ASN A 291 -9.95 3.10 35.96
N ASN A 292 -11.27 3.29 36.04
CA ASN A 292 -12.03 4.52 35.81
C ASN A 292 -12.03 5.04 34.36
N LEU A 293 -13.05 4.64 33.60
CA LEU A 293 -13.65 5.46 32.54
C LEU A 293 -14.63 6.46 33.15
#